data_AF-A0A530L8X5-F1
#
_entry.id   AF-A0A530L8X5-F1
#
_cell.length_a   1.000
_cell.length_b   1.000
_cell.length_c   1.000
_cell.angle_alpha   90.00
_cell.angle_beta   90.00
_cell.angle_gamma   90.00
#
_symmetry.space_group_name_H-M   'P 1'
#
loop_
_entity.id
_entity.type
_entity.pdbx_description
1 polymer ?
#
loop_
_entity_poly.entity_id
_entity_poly.type
_entity_poly.pdbx_seq_one_letter_code
_entity_poly.pdbx_strand_id
1 'polypeptide(L)' 'MADSAMNVTKFASKSHNTPDEVRAPDKTRVEVVRLPGFTLGRLNMEPGWKWSECVKPVVKTESCQVSHVG' A
#
# COMPACT_ATOMS: atom_id res chain seq x y z
N MET A 1 31.45 -1.28 -8.67
CA MET A 1 30.07 -1.12 -8.19
C MET A 1 30.19 -0.69 -6.74
N ALA A 2 30.06 0.61 -6.47
CA ALA A 2 30.35 1.15 -5.15
C ALA A 2 29.20 0.85 -4.19
N ASP A 3 29.56 0.27 -3.06
CA ASP A 3 28.70 0.01 -1.91
C ASP A 3 28.16 1.34 -1.38
N SER A 4 26.91 1.65 -1.69
CA SER A 4 26.27 2.89 -1.23
C SER A 4 25.79 2.65 0.19
N ALA A 5 26.50 3.23 1.17
CA ALA A 5 26.09 3.17 2.57
C ALA A 5 24.64 3.70 2.69
N MET A 6 23.72 2.85 3.15
CA MET A 6 22.34 3.21 3.44
C MET A 6 22.31 4.09 4.69
N ASN A 7 22.42 5.41 4.50
CA ASN A 7 22.38 6.38 5.57
C ASN A 7 20.93 6.76 5.89
N VAL A 8 20.49 6.52 7.12
CA VAL A 8 19.18 7.00 7.61
C VAL A 8 19.31 8.47 7.97
N THR A 9 18.68 9.35 7.19
CA THR A 9 18.72 10.80 7.41
C THR A 9 17.58 11.31 8.29
N LYS A 10 16.47 10.57 8.37
CA LYS A 10 15.29 10.94 9.16
C LYS A 10 14.43 9.72 9.51
N PHE A 11 13.96 9.68 10.75
CA PHE A 11 12.89 8.78 11.18
C PHE A 11 11.53 9.48 11.08
N ALA A 12 10.51 8.74 10.62
CA ALA A 12 9.14 9.22 10.58
C ALA A 12 8.19 8.05 10.87
N SER A 13 7.09 8.34 11.55
CA SER A 13 6.05 7.36 11.87
C SER A 13 4.67 7.96 11.69
N LYS A 14 3.72 7.10 11.30
CA LYS A 14 2.29 7.41 11.25
C LYS A 14 1.49 6.17 11.66
N SER A 15 0.35 6.39 12.28
CA SER A 15 -0.54 5.32 12.72
C SER A 15 -1.57 4.98 11.66
N HIS A 16 -1.79 3.69 11.42
CA HIS A 16 -2.87 3.21 10.56
C HIS A 16 -4.23 3.22 11.28
N ASN A 17 -4.28 3.53 12.59
CA ASN A 17 -5.54 3.72 13.32
C ASN A 17 -6.23 5.03 12.94
N THR A 18 -5.46 6.00 12.43
CA THR A 18 -5.95 7.28 11.89
C THR A 18 -5.30 7.50 10.52
N PRO A 19 -5.67 6.68 9.52
CA PRO A 19 -5.00 6.68 8.23
C PRO A 19 -5.31 7.97 7.44
N ASP A 20 -4.41 8.35 6.53
CA ASP A 20 -4.63 9.52 5.67
C ASP A 20 -5.69 9.23 4.60
N GLU A 21 -5.86 7.97 4.22
CA GLU A 21 -6.86 7.51 3.26
C GLU A 21 -7.26 6.05 3.56
N VAL A 22 -8.53 5.72 3.35
CA VAL A 22 -9.03 4.34 3.37
C VAL A 22 -9.62 4.02 2.01
N ARG A 23 -9.15 2.94 1.38
CA ARG A 23 -9.76 2.35 0.18
C ARG A 23 -10.45 1.06 0.58
N ALA A 24 -11.71 0.92 0.19
CA ALA A 24 -12.51 -0.27 0.50
C ALA A 24 -13.17 -0.92 -0.74
N PRO A 25 -12.40 -1.45 -1.70
CA PRO A 25 -12.92 -2.40 -2.69
C PRO A 25 -13.53 -3.64 -2.01
N ASP A 26 -14.29 -4.43 -2.75
CA ASP A 26 -14.91 -5.65 -2.20
C ASP A 26 -13.88 -6.54 -1.49
N LYS A 27 -14.23 -7.09 -0.32
CA LYS A 27 -13.36 -7.94 0.52
C LYS A 27 -11.98 -7.37 0.84
N THR A 28 -11.79 -6.05 0.68
CA THR A 28 -10.48 -5.41 0.77
C THR A 28 -10.61 -4.15 1.62
N ARG A 29 -9.70 -3.97 2.56
CA ARG A 29 -9.53 -2.71 3.25
C ARG A 29 -8.08 -2.29 3.24
N VAL A 30 -7.78 -1.21 2.54
CA VAL A 30 -6.45 -0.62 2.44
C VAL A 30 -6.43 0.67 3.24
N GLU A 31 -5.61 0.73 4.27
CA GLU A 31 -5.31 1.96 5.00
C GLU A 31 -3.99 2.51 4.51
N VAL A 32 -4.00 3.76 4.07
CA VAL A 32 -2.84 4.42 3.50
C VAL A 32 -2.35 5.50 4.44
N VAL A 33 -1.05 5.47 4.72
CA VAL A 33 -0.33 6.57 5.38
C VAL A 33 0.78 7.07 4.46
N ARG A 34 0.88 8.38 4.34
CA ARG A 34 1.86 9.09 3.53
C ARG A 34 2.95 9.64 4.43
N LEU A 35 4.15 9.13 4.26
CA LEU A 35 5.38 9.63 4.87
C LEU A 35 6.16 10.48 3.83
N PRO A 36 7.12 11.31 4.27
CA PRO A 36 7.97 12.03 3.33
C PRO A 36 8.70 11.06 2.38
N GLY A 37 8.38 11.13 1.08
CA GLY A 37 8.98 10.28 0.04
C GLY A 37 8.44 8.85 -0.07
N PHE A 38 7.53 8.43 0.81
CA PHE A 38 7.02 7.05 0.84
C PHE A 38 5.53 6.99 1.12
N THR A 39 4.85 6.03 0.50
CA THR A 39 3.47 5.68 0.81
C THR A 39 3.44 4.26 1.36
N LEU A 40 2.90 4.09 2.55
CA LEU A 40 2.71 2.78 3.17
C LEU A 40 1.22 2.44 3.16
N GLY A 41 0.91 1.24 2.67
CA GLY A 41 -0.44 0.69 2.69
C GLY A 41 -0.50 -0.53 3.60
N ARG A 42 -1.45 -0.56 4.54
CA ARG A 42 -1.82 -1.78 5.27
C ARG A 42 -3.04 -2.39 4.60
N LEU A 43 -2.86 -3.56 3.99
CA LEU A 43 -3.91 -4.30 3.30
C LEU A 43 -4.49 -5.37 4.22
N ASN A 44 -5.80 -5.33 4.42
CA ASN A 44 -6.58 -6.42 5.01
C ASN A 44 -7.46 -7.00 3.91
N MET A 45 -7.40 -8.31 3.72
CA MET A 45 -8.13 -9.02 2.68
C MET A 45 -8.93 -10.15 3.33
N GLU A 46 -10.21 -10.23 3.03
CA GLU A 46 -11.08 -11.27 3.58
C GLU A 46 -10.87 -12.62 2.87
N PRO A 47 -11.24 -13.75 3.50
CA PRO A 47 -11.20 -15.05 2.85
C PRO A 47 -11.93 -15.08 1.50
N GLY A 48 -11.33 -15.72 0.50
CA GLY A 48 -11.86 -15.78 -0.86
C GLY A 48 -11.64 -14.50 -1.68
N TRP A 49 -10.76 -13.60 -1.23
CA TRP A 49 -10.31 -12.45 -2.01
C TRP A 49 -9.56 -12.88 -3.28
N LYS A 50 -9.85 -12.19 -4.39
CA LYS A 50 -9.11 -12.31 -5.65
C LYS A 50 -9.03 -10.95 -6.33
N TRP A 51 -7.84 -10.57 -6.81
CA TRP A 51 -7.63 -9.28 -7.49
C TRP A 51 -8.63 -9.03 -8.63
N SER A 52 -8.87 -10.03 -9.49
CA SER A 52 -9.73 -9.95 -10.66
C SER A 52 -11.20 -9.67 -10.32
N GLU A 53 -11.66 -10.09 -9.14
CA GLU A 53 -13.04 -9.96 -8.69
C GLU A 53 -13.21 -8.71 -7.80
N CYS A 54 -12.23 -8.45 -6.94
CA CYS A 54 -12.34 -7.44 -5.89
C CYS A 54 -11.78 -6.06 -6.29
N VAL A 55 -10.68 -6.02 -7.04
CA VAL A 55 -9.94 -4.77 -7.30
C VAL A 55 -10.00 -4.35 -8.76
N LYS A 56 -9.80 -5.28 -9.68
CA LYS A 56 -9.86 -5.03 -11.13
C LYS A 56 -11.12 -4.26 -11.57
N PRO A 57 -12.34 -4.54 -11.07
CA PRO A 57 -13.53 -3.76 -11.45
C PRO A 57 -13.46 -2.29 -11.04
N VAL A 58 -12.72 -1.98 -9.96
CA VAL A 58 -12.56 -0.62 -9.43
C VAL A 58 -11.48 0.13 -10.19
N VAL A 59 -10.30 -0.49 -10.37
CA VAL A 59 -9.12 0.19 -10.95
C VAL A 59 -9.00 0.05 -12.47
N LYS A 60 -9.77 -0.86 -13.08
CA LYS A 60 -9.85 -1.11 -14.52
C LYS A 60 -8.50 -1.46 -15.17
N THR A 61 -7.64 -2.16 -14.44
CA THR A 61 -6.35 -2.68 -14.92
C THR A 61 -6.22 -4.18 -14.67
N GLU A 62 -5.43 -4.87 -15.49
CA GLU A 62 -5.22 -6.32 -15.36
C GLU A 62 -4.42 -6.70 -14.11
N SER A 63 -3.53 -5.82 -13.65
CA SER A 63 -2.72 -5.99 -12.44
C SER A 63 -2.56 -4.66 -11.70
N CYS A 64 -2.01 -4.71 -10.48
CA CYS A 64 -1.66 -3.49 -9.78
C CYS A 64 -0.49 -2.79 -10.48
N GLN A 65 -0.67 -1.51 -10.82
CA GLN A 65 0.35 -0.70 -11.52
C GLN A 65 1.30 0.03 -10.55
N VAL A 66 1.15 -0.23 -9.26
CA VAL A 66 1.97 0.40 -8.22
C VAL A 66 3.19 -0.49 -7.96
N SER A 67 4.36 0.13 -7.83
CA SER A 67 5.57 -0.58 -7.36
C SER A 67 5.37 -1.00 -5.91
N HIS A 68 5.40 -2.31 -5.66
CA HIS A 68 5.38 -2.88 -4.30
C HIS A 68 6.80 -3.25 -3.90
N VAL A 69 7.17 -2.94 -2.67
CA VAL A 69 8.39 -3.43 -2.02
C VAL A 69 7.91 -4.32 -0.87
N GLY A 70 8.35 -5.57 -0.85
CA GLY A 70 8.00 -6.57 0.17
C GLY A 70 9.14 -6.82 1.13
#